data_AF-A0A6N8FYX4-F1
#
_entry.id   AF-A0A6N8FYX4-F1
#
_cell.length_a   1.000
_cell.length_b   1.000
_cell.length_c   1.000
_cell.angle_alpha   90.00
_cell.angle_beta   90.00
_cell.angle_gamma   90.00
#
_symmetry.space_group_name_H-M   'P 1'
#
loop_
_entity.id
_entity.type
_entity.pdbx_description
1 polymer ?
#
loop_
_entity_poly.entity_id
_entity_poly.type
_entity_poly.pdbx_seq_one_letter_code
_entity_poly.pdbx_strand_id
1 'polypeptide(L)'
;MTETVDSLFETAIERYKAGEDPATLIPVFQELCDRAPKSSAAWTCLAWIYLLNDKPNSAYKAAQKAVKLQPHDPQARVNLAVAMLETGQKGVREHIDHAMQLIMIDSEMRDEIKQSIDDGLTRKPEWKSLQRVQNWLFN
;
A
#
# COMPACT_ATOMS: atom_id res chain seq x y z
N MET A 1 3.23 -1.24 -30.73
CA MET A 1 2.23 -0.31 -30.15
C MET A 1 2.65 -0.14 -28.71
N THR A 2 2.96 1.08 -28.26
CA THR A 2 3.43 1.31 -26.88
C THR A 2 2.26 1.10 -25.93
N GLU A 3 2.43 0.27 -24.90
CA GLU A 3 1.41 0.07 -23.87
C GLU A 3 1.11 1.41 -23.16
N THR A 4 -0.16 1.72 -22.90
CA THR A 4 -0.55 2.94 -22.19
C THR A 4 -0.29 2.79 -20.69
N VAL A 5 -0.21 3.91 -19.95
CA VAL A 5 -0.05 3.84 -18.48
C VAL A 5 -1.22 3.10 -17.83
N ASP A 6 -2.44 3.33 -18.31
CA ASP A 6 -3.64 2.71 -17.75
C ASP A 6 -3.64 1.19 -18.01
N SER A 7 -3.33 0.75 -19.23
CA SER A 7 -3.22 -0.68 -19.58
C SER A 7 -2.13 -1.38 -18.78
N LEU A 8 -0.98 -0.72 -18.60
CA LEU A 8 0.13 -1.24 -17.78
C LEU A 8 -0.29 -1.37 -16.32
N PHE A 9 -1.04 -0.39 -15.80
CA PHE A 9 -1.53 -0.41 -14.42
C PHE A 9 -2.52 -1.55 -14.21
N GLU A 10 -3.52 -1.69 -15.08
CA GLU A 10 -4.50 -2.78 -15.02
C GLU A 10 -3.82 -4.16 -15.06
N THR A 11 -2.90 -4.35 -16.01
CA THR A 11 -2.15 -5.60 -16.17
C THR A 11 -1.27 -5.90 -14.94
N ALA A 12 -0.61 -4.89 -14.37
CA ALA A 12 0.18 -5.05 -13.15
C ALA A 12 -0.66 -5.46 -11.94
N ILE A 13 -1.89 -4.93 -11.83
CA ILE A 13 -2.84 -5.31 -10.78
C ILE A 13 -3.35 -6.73 -10.98
N GLU A 14 -3.66 -7.15 -12.21
CA GLU A 14 -4.07 -8.53 -12.51
C GLU A 14 -2.95 -9.53 -12.16
N ARG A 15 -1.72 -9.23 -12.54
CA ARG A 15 -0.53 -10.01 -12.18
C ARG A 15 -0.35 -10.14 -10.68
N TYR A 16 -0.50 -9.04 -9.94
CA TYR A 16 -0.49 -9.06 -8.48
C TYR A 16 -1.57 -9.99 -7.89
N LYS A 17 -2.81 -9.86 -8.38
CA LYS A 17 -3.95 -10.69 -7.96
C LYS A 17 -3.78 -12.17 -8.32
N ALA A 18 -3.09 -12.46 -9.42
CA ALA A 18 -2.74 -13.83 -9.83
C ALA A 18 -1.66 -14.47 -8.95
N GLY A 19 -1.12 -13.73 -7.97
CA GLY A 19 -0.12 -14.25 -7.03
C GLY A 19 1.32 -14.13 -7.54
N GLU A 20 1.57 -13.31 -8.56
CA GLU A 20 2.93 -13.09 -9.03
C GLU A 20 3.82 -12.52 -7.92
N ASP A 21 5.10 -12.93 -7.94
CA ASP A 21 6.08 -12.56 -6.92
C ASP A 21 6.22 -11.03 -6.86
N PRO A 22 6.02 -10.40 -5.68
CA PRO A 22 6.21 -8.96 -5.48
C PRO A 22 7.54 -8.42 -6.04
N ALA A 23 8.63 -9.19 -5.97
CA ALA A 23 9.94 -8.78 -6.48
C ALA A 23 9.90 -8.42 -7.98
N THR A 24 9.14 -9.18 -8.76
CA THR A 24 9.01 -9.02 -10.21
C THR A 24 8.12 -7.85 -10.61
N LEU A 25 7.22 -7.44 -9.71
CA LEU A 25 6.29 -6.32 -9.91
C LEU A 25 6.89 -4.97 -9.54
N ILE A 26 7.94 -4.93 -8.71
CA ILE A 26 8.66 -3.69 -8.35
C ILE A 26 9.03 -2.86 -9.59
N PRO A 27 9.77 -3.38 -10.60
CA PRO A 27 10.16 -2.57 -11.76
C PRO A 27 8.95 -2.07 -12.56
N VAL A 28 7.86 -2.83 -12.60
CA VAL A 28 6.62 -2.46 -13.27
C VAL A 28 5.96 -1.25 -12.59
N PHE A 29 5.83 -1.30 -11.27
CA PHE A 29 5.25 -0.20 -10.50
C PHE A 29 6.19 1.01 -10.39
N GLN A 30 7.50 0.82 -10.47
CA GLN A 30 8.46 1.92 -10.65
C GLN A 30 8.22 2.62 -11.99
N GLU A 31 8.09 1.88 -13.10
CA GLU A 31 7.79 2.47 -14.40
C GLU A 31 6.45 3.23 -14.39
N LEU A 32 5.41 2.67 -13.76
CA LEU A 32 4.12 3.35 -13.58
C LEU A 32 4.26 4.68 -12.82
N CYS A 33 5.06 4.70 -11.76
CA CYS A 33 5.33 5.92 -11.01
C CYS A 33 6.15 6.94 -11.82
N ASP A 34 7.09 6.49 -12.65
CA ASP A 34 7.91 7.36 -13.50
C ASP A 34 7.08 7.98 -14.63
N ARG A 35 6.19 7.19 -15.24
CA ARG A 35 5.31 7.64 -16.34
C ARG A 35 4.13 8.46 -15.83
N ALA A 36 3.66 8.22 -14.60
CA ALA A 36 2.58 8.95 -13.96
C ALA A 36 2.92 9.38 -12.52
N PRO A 37 3.83 10.36 -12.34
CA PRO A 37 4.35 10.74 -11.02
C PRO A 37 3.32 11.39 -10.09
N LYS A 38 2.14 11.73 -10.60
CA LYS A 38 0.98 12.25 -9.85
C LYS A 38 -0.08 11.19 -9.55
N SER A 39 0.09 9.95 -10.01
CA SER A 39 -0.84 8.86 -9.71
C SER A 39 -0.61 8.35 -8.29
N SER A 40 -1.47 8.76 -7.35
CA SER A 40 -1.39 8.26 -5.97
C SER A 40 -1.51 6.73 -5.93
N ALA A 41 -2.40 6.15 -6.73
CA ALA A 41 -2.62 4.70 -6.79
C ALA A 41 -1.34 3.93 -7.14
N ALA A 42 -0.55 4.40 -8.12
CA ALA A 42 0.73 3.80 -8.46
C ALA A 42 1.71 3.81 -7.28
N TRP A 43 1.80 4.94 -6.56
CA TRP A 43 2.65 5.05 -5.38
C TRP A 43 2.15 4.18 -4.21
N THR A 44 0.82 4.08 -4.02
CA THR A 44 0.19 3.21 -3.00
C THR A 44 0.54 1.75 -3.26
N CYS A 45 0.36 1.26 -4.49
CA CYS A 45 0.70 -0.11 -4.87
C CYS A 45 2.20 -0.38 -4.77
N LEU A 46 3.05 0.54 -5.23
CA LEU A 46 4.51 0.39 -5.12
C LEU A 46 4.96 0.28 -3.66
N ALA A 47 4.38 1.08 -2.76
CA ALA A 47 4.66 0.98 -1.34
C ALA A 47 4.29 -0.39 -0.76
N TRP A 48 3.10 -0.89 -1.12
CA TRP A 48 2.63 -2.21 -0.68
C TRP A 48 3.56 -3.34 -1.16
N ILE A 49 3.94 -3.31 -2.43
CA ILE A 49 4.82 -4.31 -3.03
C ILE A 49 6.22 -4.27 -2.40
N TYR A 50 6.75 -3.08 -2.09
CA TYR A 50 7.99 -2.96 -1.34
C TYR A 50 7.90 -3.57 0.06
N LEU A 51 6.78 -3.40 0.76
CA LEU A 51 6.58 -3.99 2.08
C LEU A 51 6.50 -5.52 2.02
N LEU A 52 5.76 -6.06 1.05
CA LEU A 52 5.72 -7.50 0.80
C LEU A 52 7.12 -8.04 0.50
N ASN A 53 7.93 -7.29 -0.24
CA ASN A 53 9.29 -7.68 -0.59
C ASN A 53 10.37 -7.24 0.43
N ASP A 54 10.03 -7.01 1.70
CA ASP A 54 11.00 -6.68 2.77
C ASP A 54 11.91 -5.47 2.47
N LYS A 55 11.38 -4.47 1.75
CA LYS A 55 12.04 -3.20 1.43
C LYS A 55 11.37 -2.01 2.14
N PRO A 56 11.30 -1.99 3.49
CA PRO A 56 10.50 -1.01 4.22
C PRO A 56 10.99 0.45 4.07
N ASN A 57 12.30 0.67 3.87
CA ASN A 57 12.83 2.01 3.58
C ASN A 57 12.33 2.57 2.23
N SER A 58 12.21 1.71 1.21
CA SER A 58 11.65 2.10 -0.10
C SER A 58 10.15 2.30 0.00
N ALA A 59 9.46 1.41 0.72
CA ALA A 59 8.03 1.54 1.00
C ALA A 59 7.70 2.87 1.70
N TYR A 60 8.49 3.26 2.70
CA TYR A 60 8.28 4.51 3.43
C TYR A 60 8.31 5.74 2.52
N LYS A 61 9.24 5.78 1.55
CA LYS A 61 9.33 6.87 0.56
C LYS A 61 8.14 6.87 -0.39
N ALA A 62 7.75 5.71 -0.91
CA ALA A 62 6.62 5.57 -1.82
C ALA A 62 5.29 5.92 -1.11
N ALA A 63 5.08 5.42 0.11
CA ALA A 63 3.87 5.68 0.88
C ALA A 63 3.74 7.15 1.29
N GLN A 64 4.83 7.83 1.66
CA GLN A 64 4.82 9.28 1.89
C GLN A 64 4.38 10.05 0.65
N LYS A 65 4.87 9.64 -0.54
CA LYS A 65 4.48 10.25 -1.80
C LYS A 65 2.99 10.03 -2.09
N ALA A 66 2.49 8.81 -1.88
CA ALA A 66 1.07 8.48 -2.02
C ALA A 66 0.19 9.33 -1.10
N VAL A 67 0.46 9.35 0.21
CA VAL A 67 -0.30 10.14 1.19
C VAL A 67 -0.26 11.64 0.87
N LYS A 68 0.87 12.15 0.36
CA LYS A 68 0.97 13.55 -0.07
C LYS A 68 0.09 13.86 -1.30
N LEU A 69 -0.04 12.92 -2.22
CA LEU A 69 -0.85 13.08 -3.44
C LEU A 69 -2.34 12.93 -3.14
N GLN A 70 -2.72 11.94 -2.32
CA GLN A 70 -4.09 11.68 -1.91
C GLN A 70 -4.17 11.47 -0.39
N PRO A 71 -4.37 12.55 0.40
CA PRO A 71 -4.45 12.45 1.86
C PRO A 71 -5.65 11.66 2.40
N HIS A 72 -6.67 11.42 1.56
CA HIS A 72 -7.89 10.69 1.88
C HIS A 72 -7.88 9.23 1.39
N ASP A 73 -6.71 8.71 0.98
CA ASP A 73 -6.52 7.29 0.67
C ASP A 73 -6.14 6.54 1.97
N PRO A 74 -7.02 5.70 2.55
CA PRO A 74 -6.70 4.94 3.75
C PRO A 74 -5.64 3.87 3.49
N GLN A 75 -5.55 3.28 2.29
CA GLN A 75 -4.57 2.25 1.99
C GLN A 75 -3.17 2.86 1.96
N ALA A 76 -3.02 4.06 1.38
CA ALA A 76 -1.78 4.82 1.44
C ALA A 76 -1.33 5.08 2.89
N ARG A 77 -2.28 5.42 3.78
CA ARG A 77 -2.02 5.65 5.20
C ARG A 77 -1.65 4.37 5.95
N VAL A 78 -2.32 3.25 5.65
CA VAL A 78 -1.98 1.93 6.18
C VAL A 78 -0.56 1.54 5.75
N ASN A 79 -0.25 1.65 4.46
CA ASN A 79 1.08 1.34 3.93
C ASN A 79 2.16 2.22 4.58
N LEU A 80 1.86 3.51 4.79
CA LEU A 80 2.78 4.42 5.48
C LEU A 80 2.97 4.02 6.94
N ALA A 81 1.89 3.75 7.68
CA ALA A 81 1.94 3.34 9.07
C ALA A 81 2.75 2.05 9.26
N VAL A 82 2.56 1.05 8.38
CA VAL A 82 3.33 -0.19 8.41
C VAL A 82 4.79 0.06 8.08
N ALA A 83 5.10 0.83 7.03
CA ALA A 83 6.48 1.17 6.68
C ALA A 83 7.19 1.95 7.81
N MET A 84 6.47 2.82 8.51
CA MET A 84 7.00 3.55 9.66
C MET A 84 7.32 2.62 10.83
N LEU A 85 6.49 1.63 11.12
CA LEU A 85 6.78 0.63 12.15
C LEU A 85 8.03 -0.20 11.80
N GLU A 86 8.12 -0.66 10.55
CA GLU A 86 9.26 -1.46 10.05
C GLU A 86 10.58 -0.65 10.00
N THR A 87 10.51 0.68 9.92
CA THR A 87 11.68 1.57 9.88
C THR A 87 11.93 2.35 11.17
N GLY A 88 11.14 2.11 12.22
CA GLY A 88 11.28 2.79 13.52
C GLY A 88 10.92 4.29 13.51
N GLN A 89 10.11 4.74 12.56
CA GLN A 89 9.68 6.13 12.46
C GLN A 89 8.59 6.46 13.49
N LYS A 90 8.58 7.71 13.96
CA LYS A 90 7.57 8.23 14.90
C LYS A 90 6.37 8.82 14.14
N GLY A 91 5.24 9.01 14.82
CA GLY A 91 4.03 9.62 14.23
C GLY A 91 3.04 8.63 13.63
N VAL A 92 3.25 7.32 13.79
CA VAL A 92 2.38 6.25 13.27
C VAL A 92 0.91 6.48 13.62
N ARG A 93 0.64 6.96 14.84
CA ARG A 93 -0.73 7.09 15.37
C ARG A 93 -1.60 8.05 14.54
N GLU A 94 -1.04 9.15 14.04
CA GLU A 94 -1.75 10.10 13.20
C GLU A 94 -2.30 9.42 11.93
N HIS A 95 -1.48 8.58 11.28
CA HIS A 95 -1.90 7.88 10.07
C HIS A 95 -2.97 6.83 10.34
N ILE A 96 -2.89 6.15 11.48
CA ILE A 96 -3.90 5.20 11.93
C ILE A 96 -5.22 5.91 12.22
N ASP A 97 -5.21 6.99 13.00
CA ASP A 97 -6.43 7.72 13.35
C ASP A 97 -7.16 8.24 12.10
N HIS A 98 -6.42 8.76 11.13
CA HIS A 98 -7.00 9.18 9.85
C HIS A 98 -7.53 8.01 9.01
N ALA A 99 -6.80 6.88 8.93
CA ALA A 99 -7.29 5.70 8.24
C ALA A 99 -8.58 5.18 8.89
N MET A 100 -8.66 5.15 10.22
CA MET A 100 -9.87 4.78 10.97
C MET A 100 -11.05 5.71 10.64
N GLN A 101 -10.84 7.02 10.62
CA GLN A 101 -11.89 7.98 10.26
C GLN A 101 -12.45 7.73 8.86
N LEU A 102 -11.58 7.46 7.88
CA LEU A 102 -11.98 7.20 6.50
C LEU A 102 -12.82 5.92 6.38
N ILE A 103 -12.35 4.81 6.95
CA ILE A 103 -13.08 3.53 6.90
C ILE A 103 -14.33 3.48 7.81
N MET A 104 -14.48 4.41 8.75
CA MET A 104 -15.71 4.55 9.54
C MET A 104 -16.84 5.22 8.76
N ILE A 105 -16.49 6.08 7.79
CA ILE A 105 -17.45 6.82 6.96
C ILE A 105 -17.94 5.96 5.80
N ASP A 106 -17.09 5.09 5.29
CA ASP A 106 -17.34 4.28 4.09
C ASP A 106 -17.11 2.79 4.37
N SER A 107 -18.19 2.00 4.30
CA SER A 107 -18.14 0.56 4.53
C SER A 107 -17.42 -0.21 3.41
N GLU A 108 -17.47 0.26 2.17
CA GLU A 108 -16.77 -0.36 1.06
C GLU A 108 -15.26 -0.19 1.26
N MET A 109 -14.85 1.01 1.62
CA MET A 109 -13.46 1.32 1.99
C MET A 109 -12.97 0.49 3.18
N ARG A 110 -13.83 0.27 4.19
CA ARG A 110 -13.53 -0.63 5.32
C ARG A 110 -13.23 -2.05 4.85
N ASP A 111 -14.06 -2.59 3.96
CA ASP A 111 -13.93 -3.94 3.44
C ASP A 111 -12.68 -4.08 2.55
N GLU A 112 -12.39 -3.08 1.71
CA GLU A 112 -11.17 -3.05 0.89
C GLU A 112 -9.90 -3.07 1.75
N ILE A 113 -9.82 -2.25 2.80
CA ILE A 113 -8.67 -2.24 3.72
C ILE A 113 -8.54 -3.58 4.45
N LYS A 114 -9.66 -4.14 4.91
CA LYS A 114 -9.66 -5.46 5.54
C LYS A 114 -9.13 -6.53 4.58
N GLN A 115 -9.62 -6.54 3.34
CA GLN A 115 -9.18 -7.49 2.32
C GLN A 115 -7.70 -7.33 1.98
N SER A 116 -7.20 -6.09 1.84
CA SER A 116 -5.78 -5.85 1.58
C SER A 116 -4.89 -6.36 2.71
N ILE A 117 -5.26 -6.10 3.96
CA ILE A 117 -4.54 -6.60 5.13
C ILE A 117 -4.56 -8.13 5.18
N ASP A 118 -5.71 -8.75 4.94
CA ASP A 118 -5.86 -10.21 4.95
C ASP A 118 -5.03 -10.86 3.83
N ASP A 119 -4.98 -10.28 2.62
CA ASP A 119 -4.10 -10.73 1.53
C ASP A 119 -2.61 -10.60 1.91
N GLY A 120 -2.23 -9.47 2.52
CA GLY A 120 -0.87 -9.25 3.01
C GLY A 120 -0.43 -10.28 4.04
N LEU A 121 -1.31 -10.62 5.00
CA LEU A 121 -1.07 -11.65 6.01
C LEU A 121 -1.14 -13.07 5.45
N THR A 122 -1.92 -13.31 4.39
CA THR A 122 -1.90 -14.59 3.67
C THR A 122 -0.55 -14.82 3.01
N ARG A 123 0.02 -13.77 2.39
CA ARG A 123 1.34 -13.83 1.75
C ARG A 123 2.49 -13.84 2.76
N LYS A 124 2.33 -13.15 3.89
CA LYS A 124 3.32 -13.04 4.96
C LYS A 124 2.67 -13.19 6.34
N PRO A 125 2.44 -14.44 6.81
CA PRO A 125 1.75 -14.70 8.08
C PRO A 125 2.43 -14.05 9.30
N GLU A 126 3.76 -13.98 9.29
CA GLU A 126 4.57 -13.45 10.40
C GLU A 126 4.76 -11.92 10.36
N TRP A 127 3.95 -11.19 9.59
CA TRP A 127 4.10 -9.74 9.42
C TRP A 127 3.57 -8.96 10.63
N LYS A 128 4.38 -8.91 11.70
CA LYS A 128 4.02 -8.32 13.01
C LYS A 128 3.52 -6.88 12.93
N SER A 129 4.15 -6.03 12.11
CA SER A 129 3.70 -4.63 11.97
C SER A 129 2.33 -4.54 11.33
N LEU A 130 2.03 -5.38 10.33
CA LEU A 130 0.72 -5.42 9.69
C LEU A 130 -0.36 -5.97 10.63
N GLN A 131 -0.07 -7.04 11.38
CA GLN A 131 -0.98 -7.55 12.43
C GLN A 131 -1.28 -6.46 13.49
N ARG A 132 -0.27 -5.69 13.88
CA ARG A 132 -0.44 -4.58 14.82
C ARG A 132 -1.35 -3.49 14.25
N VAL A 133 -1.19 -3.14 12.98
CA VAL A 133 -2.06 -2.17 12.29
C VAL A 133 -3.48 -2.72 12.15
N GLN A 134 -3.66 -3.98 11.77
CA GLN A 134 -4.96 -4.66 11.72
C GLN A 134 -5.71 -4.52 13.06
N ASN A 135 -5.03 -4.86 14.14
CA ASN A 135 -5.60 -4.77 15.49
C ASN A 135 -6.01 -3.34 15.86
N TRP A 136 -5.26 -2.32 15.43
CA TRP A 136 -5.64 -0.94 15.71
C TRP A 136 -6.82 -0.43 14.90
N LEU A 137 -7.02 -0.94 13.68
CA LEU A 137 -8.10 -0.50 12.80
C LEU A 137 -9.43 -1.20 13.09
N PHE A 138 -9.39 -2.44 13.56
CA PHE A 138 -10.57 -3.31 13.60
C PHE A 138 -10.91 -3.90 14.98
N ASN A 139 -10.08 -3.68 16.02
CA ASN A 139 -10.42 -4.08 17.39
C ASN A 139 -10.85 -2.90 18.25
#